data_AF-A0A1I8ACW8-F1
#
_entry.id   AF-A0A1I8ACW8-F1
#
_cell.length_a   1.000
_cell.length_b   1.000
_cell.length_c   1.000
_cell.angle_alpha   90.00
_cell.angle_beta   90.00
_cell.angle_gamma   90.00
#
_symmetry.space_group_name_H-M   'P 1'
#
loop_
_entity.id
_entity.type
_entity.pdbx_description
1 polymer ?
#
loop_
_entity_poly.entity_id
_entity_poly.type
_entity_poly.pdbx_seq_one_letter_code
_entity_poly.pdbx_strand_id
1 'polypeptide(L)'
;MTTRRRATVAPCQRATNPYEIHMPLADVDATLAAWPHLNTAHPCTSLLLGNGTSRAIWRPFAYFSLFELAQRVRHKPLGLTDQALFKSMNSELFAPVLSALNTTVQVNAALAISSSAPLNRYYAIKEALIHAVRSVHIPWKLLPTAHLAAINAELRTYQRVFSSNYDLLCHWAVNQAPHGFAELFDEEGDFDVSRAQGAGTRMHYLHGGLHLLRTQHGTTRQRA
;
A
#
# COMPACT_ATOMS: atom_id res chain seq x y z
N MET A 1 -66.55 -1.76 -18.48
CA MET A 1 -66.75 -2.84 -17.47
C MET A 1 -65.54 -3.75 -17.65
N THR A 2 -64.67 -4.05 -16.68
CA THR A 2 -64.93 -4.51 -15.30
C THR A 2 -63.62 -4.39 -14.49
N THR A 3 -63.70 -3.72 -13.33
CA THR A 3 -62.97 -3.88 -12.05
C THR A 3 -61.46 -4.22 -11.91
N ARG A 4 -60.84 -3.37 -11.06
CA ARG A 4 -59.58 -3.51 -10.30
C ARG A 4 -59.44 -4.83 -9.52
N ARG A 5 -58.17 -5.20 -9.21
CA ARG A 5 -57.69 -5.46 -7.83
C ARG A 5 -56.16 -5.35 -7.77
N ARG A 6 -55.66 -4.37 -7.00
CA ARG A 6 -54.27 -4.28 -6.52
C ARG A 6 -54.13 -5.21 -5.30
N ALA A 7 -53.06 -6.00 -5.25
CA ALA A 7 -52.64 -6.69 -4.04
C ALA A 7 -51.58 -5.83 -3.33
N THR A 8 -51.90 -5.36 -2.12
CA THR A 8 -51.00 -4.67 -1.20
C THR A 8 -50.34 -5.72 -0.31
N VAL A 9 -49.00 -5.78 -0.30
CA VAL A 9 -48.22 -6.59 0.65
C VAL A 9 -47.92 -5.71 1.86
N ALA A 10 -48.35 -6.15 3.05
CA ALA A 10 -48.08 -5.47 4.30
C ALA A 10 -46.61 -5.67 4.74
N PRO A 11 -45.92 -4.65 5.29
CA PRO A 11 -44.57 -4.82 5.81
C PRO A 11 -44.55 -5.54 7.16
N CYS A 12 -43.61 -6.47 7.30
CA CYS A 12 -43.31 -7.21 8.52
C CYS A 12 -42.73 -6.26 9.59
N GLN A 13 -43.42 -6.10 10.71
CA GLN A 13 -42.93 -5.32 11.85
C GLN A 13 -41.82 -6.11 12.55
N ARG A 14 -40.58 -5.59 12.55
CA ARG A 14 -39.50 -6.10 13.40
C ARG A 14 -39.72 -5.62 14.83
N ALA A 15 -39.71 -6.57 15.77
CA ALA A 15 -39.63 -6.27 17.20
C ALA A 15 -38.29 -5.58 17.52
N THR A 16 -38.34 -4.49 18.28
CA THR A 16 -37.16 -3.75 18.75
C THR A 16 -36.55 -4.43 19.97
N ASN A 17 -35.22 -4.58 19.96
CA ASN A 17 -34.45 -5.21 21.04
C ASN A 17 -34.13 -4.16 22.12
N PRO A 18 -34.53 -4.35 23.40
CA PRO A 18 -34.41 -3.33 24.45
C PRO A 18 -32.98 -3.08 24.98
N TYR A 19 -31.94 -3.63 24.33
CA TYR A 19 -30.52 -3.44 24.70
C TYR A 19 -29.70 -2.70 23.63
N GLU A 20 -30.34 -1.94 22.75
CA GLU A 20 -29.64 -1.14 21.75
C GLU A 20 -29.08 0.14 22.42
N ILE A 21 -27.82 0.09 22.84
CA ILE A 21 -27.09 1.28 23.29
C ILE A 21 -26.92 2.18 22.07
N HIS A 22 -27.78 3.19 21.95
CA HIS A 22 -27.61 4.28 21.00
C HIS A 22 -26.36 5.08 21.39
N MET A 23 -25.21 4.68 20.86
CA MET A 23 -24.10 5.61 20.71
C MET A 23 -24.54 6.62 19.64
N PRO A 24 -24.64 7.93 19.94
CA PRO A 24 -24.96 8.90 18.92
C PRO A 24 -23.88 8.79 17.84
N LEU A 25 -24.29 8.57 16.59
CA LEU A 25 -23.38 8.75 15.47
C LEU A 25 -22.87 10.18 15.59
N ALA A 26 -21.59 10.33 15.91
CA ALA A 26 -20.92 11.62 15.81
C ALA A 26 -21.19 12.13 14.40
N ASP A 27 -21.71 13.35 14.29
CA ASP A 27 -21.96 14.00 13.01
C ASP A 27 -20.59 14.17 12.36
N VAL A 28 -20.26 13.27 11.42
CA VAL A 28 -18.93 13.22 10.81
C VAL A 28 -18.85 14.38 9.85
N ASP A 29 -18.20 15.46 10.28
CA ASP A 29 -17.85 16.57 9.41
C ASP A 29 -16.92 16.08 8.30
N ALA A 30 -17.35 16.22 7.05
CA ALA A 30 -16.57 15.87 5.87
C ALA A 30 -15.56 16.96 5.46
N THR A 31 -15.54 18.10 6.17
CA THR A 31 -14.55 19.15 5.91
C THR A 31 -13.17 18.72 6.38
N LEU A 32 -12.17 18.89 5.51
CA LEU A 32 -10.77 18.61 5.82
C LEU A 32 -10.06 19.94 6.09
N ALA A 33 -9.53 20.10 7.31
CA ALA A 33 -8.69 21.25 7.64
C ALA A 33 -7.38 21.24 6.83
N ALA A 34 -6.87 22.42 6.53
CA ALA A 34 -5.60 22.56 5.83
C ALA A 34 -4.45 21.98 6.66
N TRP A 35 -3.57 21.21 6.00
CA TRP A 35 -2.45 20.53 6.67
C TRP A 35 -1.57 21.45 7.54
N PRO A 36 -1.17 22.66 7.08
CA PRO A 36 -0.35 23.53 7.92
C PRO A 36 -1.02 23.92 9.24
N HIS A 37 -2.34 24.08 9.25
CA HIS A 37 -3.08 24.40 10.48
C HIS A 37 -3.12 23.21 11.43
N LEU A 38 -3.39 22.01 10.91
CA LEU A 38 -3.37 20.78 11.71
C LEU A 38 -2.00 20.50 12.31
N ASN A 39 -0.93 20.61 11.52
CA ASN A 39 0.43 20.36 12.00
C ASN A 39 0.87 21.38 13.06
N THR A 40 0.40 22.63 12.95
CA THR A 40 0.68 23.66 13.97
C THR A 40 -0.11 23.41 15.26
N ALA A 41 -1.39 23.06 15.16
CA ALA A 41 -2.24 22.79 16.32
C ALA A 41 -1.90 21.46 17.01
N HIS A 42 -1.44 20.47 16.23
CA HIS A 42 -1.16 19.10 16.67
C HIS A 42 0.19 18.64 16.08
N PRO A 43 1.31 19.10 16.65
CA PRO A 43 2.63 18.75 16.14
C PRO A 43 2.86 17.24 16.24
N CYS A 44 3.18 16.64 15.09
CA CYS A 44 3.42 15.20 14.99
C CYS A 44 4.89 14.93 14.68
N THR A 45 5.52 14.01 15.42
CA THR A 45 6.88 13.54 15.09
C THR A 45 6.90 12.48 13.99
N SER A 46 5.73 12.06 13.52
CA SER A 46 5.59 10.95 12.57
C SER A 46 4.52 11.25 11.52
N LEU A 47 4.81 10.86 10.29
CA LEU A 47 3.95 11.07 9.12
C LEU A 47 3.57 9.73 8.51
N LEU A 48 2.29 9.53 8.21
CA LEU A 48 1.80 8.41 7.41
C LEU A 48 1.40 8.92 6.03
N LEU A 49 2.06 8.41 5.00
CA LEU A 49 1.83 8.74 3.60
C LEU A 49 1.09 7.62 2.91
N GLY A 50 -0.11 7.97 2.41
CA GLY A 50 -0.87 7.15 1.48
C GLY A 50 -0.71 7.60 0.03
N ASN A 51 -1.53 7.01 -0.85
CA ASN A 51 -1.47 7.27 -2.29
C ASN A 51 -1.71 8.74 -2.68
N GLY A 52 -2.28 9.55 -1.76
CA GLY A 52 -2.56 10.97 -1.96
C GLY A 52 -1.32 11.76 -2.40
N THR A 53 -0.15 11.49 -1.82
CA THR A 53 1.10 12.19 -2.17
C THR A 53 1.45 12.03 -3.64
N SER A 54 1.43 10.79 -4.14
CA SER A 54 1.80 10.49 -5.54
C SER A 54 0.72 10.94 -6.52
N ARG A 55 -0.56 10.90 -6.11
CA ARG A 55 -1.69 11.45 -6.88
C ARG A 55 -1.62 12.97 -7.01
N ALA A 56 -1.13 13.68 -5.99
CA ALA A 56 -0.98 15.13 -6.03
C ALA A 56 0.08 15.57 -7.06
N ILE A 57 1.12 14.76 -7.26
CA ILE A 57 2.20 15.03 -8.22
C ILE A 57 1.88 14.52 -9.62
N TRP A 58 1.22 13.37 -9.74
CA TRP A 58 1.00 12.69 -11.02
C TRP A 58 -0.42 12.15 -11.14
N ARG A 59 -1.26 12.84 -11.91
CA ARG A 59 -2.68 12.46 -12.09
C ARG A 59 -2.90 11.01 -12.56
N PRO A 60 -2.10 10.44 -13.47
CA PRO A 60 -2.25 9.03 -13.85
C PRO A 60 -2.03 8.03 -12.72
N PHE A 61 -1.40 8.43 -11.62
CA PHE A 61 -1.31 7.61 -10.41
C PHE A 61 -2.65 7.48 -9.65
N ALA A 62 -3.69 8.20 -10.06
CA ALA A 62 -5.04 8.10 -9.51
C ALA A 62 -5.80 6.89 -10.06
N TYR A 63 -5.25 5.70 -9.90
CA TYR A 63 -5.97 4.45 -10.18
C TYR A 63 -7.02 4.19 -9.09
N PHE A 64 -8.13 3.58 -9.49
CA PHE A 64 -9.15 3.12 -8.52
C PHE A 64 -8.73 1.83 -7.85
N SER A 65 -8.16 0.88 -8.62
CA SER A 65 -7.71 -0.42 -8.11
C SER A 65 -6.43 -0.88 -8.80
N LEU A 66 -5.35 -1.13 -8.02
CA LEU A 66 -4.14 -1.78 -8.54
C LEU A 66 -4.43 -3.20 -9.01
N PHE A 67 -5.42 -3.86 -8.39
CA PHE A 67 -5.81 -5.21 -8.77
C PHE A 67 -6.39 -5.23 -10.18
N GLU A 68 -7.32 -4.32 -10.50
CA GLU A 68 -7.83 -4.17 -11.86
C GLU A 68 -6.73 -3.80 -12.86
N LEU A 69 -5.83 -2.90 -12.48
CA LEU A 69 -4.70 -2.50 -13.33
C LEU A 69 -3.80 -3.69 -13.64
N ALA A 70 -3.46 -4.50 -12.63
CA ALA A 70 -2.61 -5.69 -12.77
C ALA A 70 -3.24 -6.79 -13.60
N GLN A 71 -4.57 -6.83 -13.74
CA GLN A 71 -5.24 -7.73 -14.70
C GLN A 71 -5.04 -7.29 -16.16
N ARG A 72 -4.80 -6.00 -16.40
CA ARG A 72 -4.79 -5.37 -17.73
C ARG A 72 -3.41 -4.96 -18.22
N VAL A 73 -2.35 -5.13 -17.42
CA VAL A 73 -0.99 -4.80 -17.86
C VAL A 73 -0.59 -5.62 -19.08
N ARG A 74 0.08 -4.96 -20.04
CA ARG A 74 0.51 -5.57 -21.30
C ARG A 74 1.48 -6.73 -21.10
N HIS A 75 2.32 -6.66 -20.07
CA HIS A 75 3.36 -7.63 -19.78
C HIS A 75 3.06 -8.32 -18.45
N LYS A 76 2.92 -9.65 -18.49
CA LYS A 76 2.68 -10.50 -17.32
C LYS A 76 1.49 -10.03 -16.45
N PRO A 77 0.26 -9.95 -17.01
CA PRO A 77 -0.93 -9.67 -16.21
C PRO A 77 -1.22 -10.78 -15.22
N LEU A 78 -2.04 -10.48 -14.21
CA LEU A 78 -2.58 -11.49 -13.31
C LEU A 78 -3.31 -12.58 -14.11
N GLY A 79 -2.84 -13.82 -14.00
CA GLY A 79 -3.47 -14.97 -14.64
C GLY A 79 -4.81 -15.32 -13.98
N LEU A 80 -5.61 -16.15 -14.66
CA LEU A 80 -6.90 -16.59 -14.13
C LEU A 80 -6.78 -17.30 -12.77
N THR A 81 -5.75 -18.12 -12.61
CA THR A 81 -5.45 -18.79 -11.32
C THR A 81 -5.11 -17.77 -10.23
N ASP A 82 -4.36 -16.73 -10.56
CA ASP A 82 -4.00 -15.69 -9.60
C ASP A 82 -5.26 -14.93 -9.16
N GLN A 83 -6.10 -14.52 -10.10
CA GLN A 83 -7.38 -13.85 -9.81
C GLN A 83 -8.32 -14.72 -8.96
N ALA A 84 -8.33 -16.03 -9.20
CA ALA A 84 -9.10 -16.97 -8.38
C ALA A 84 -8.63 -17.02 -6.93
N LEU A 85 -7.32 -16.83 -6.66
CA LEU A 85 -6.79 -16.72 -5.29
C LEU A 85 -7.25 -15.44 -4.58
N PHE A 86 -7.22 -14.30 -5.28
CA PHE A 86 -7.77 -13.04 -4.74
C PHE A 86 -9.26 -13.21 -4.39
N LYS A 87 -10.02 -13.83 -5.31
CA LYS A 87 -11.44 -14.12 -5.09
C LYS A 87 -11.68 -15.07 -3.92
N SER A 88 -10.91 -16.15 -3.77
CA SER A 88 -11.09 -17.10 -2.66
C SER A 88 -10.78 -16.48 -1.30
N MET A 89 -9.92 -15.46 -1.27
CA MET A 89 -9.58 -14.69 -0.06
C MET A 89 -10.48 -13.47 0.16
N ASN A 90 -11.49 -13.24 -0.70
CA ASN A 90 -12.35 -12.07 -0.68
C ASN A 90 -11.56 -10.74 -0.54
N SER A 91 -10.46 -10.63 -1.29
CA SER A 91 -9.53 -9.51 -1.19
C SER A 91 -9.05 -9.08 -2.56
N GLU A 92 -8.91 -7.78 -2.78
CA GLU A 92 -8.17 -7.18 -3.91
C GLU A 92 -6.77 -6.69 -3.49
N LEU A 93 -6.45 -6.80 -2.20
CA LEU A 93 -5.17 -6.36 -1.66
C LEU A 93 -4.10 -7.42 -1.93
N PHE A 94 -2.97 -6.98 -2.49
CA PHE A 94 -1.84 -7.86 -2.79
C PHE A 94 -1.15 -8.38 -1.54
N ALA A 95 -0.99 -7.54 -0.50
CA ALA A 95 -0.22 -7.89 0.68
C ALA A 95 -0.76 -9.14 1.42
N PRO A 96 -2.07 -9.27 1.70
CA PRO A 96 -2.63 -10.49 2.29
C PRO A 96 -2.41 -11.73 1.44
N VAL A 97 -2.62 -11.64 0.11
CA VAL A 97 -2.47 -12.77 -0.81
C VAL A 97 -1.01 -13.24 -0.88
N LEU A 98 -0.07 -12.31 -1.01
CA LEU A 98 1.37 -12.62 -1.02
C LEU A 98 1.83 -13.20 0.31
N SER A 99 1.31 -12.69 1.44
CA SER A 99 1.61 -13.21 2.78
C SER A 99 1.10 -14.64 2.96
N ALA A 100 -0.13 -14.93 2.52
CA ALA A 100 -0.70 -16.26 2.56
C ALA A 100 0.10 -17.25 1.71
N LEU A 101 0.48 -16.87 0.48
CA LEU A 101 1.32 -17.72 -0.38
C LEU A 101 2.69 -18.00 0.25
N ASN A 102 3.34 -16.98 0.82
CA ASN A 102 4.63 -17.16 1.49
C ASN A 102 4.51 -18.09 2.72
N THR A 103 3.45 -17.94 3.50
CA THR A 103 3.15 -18.83 4.63
C THR A 103 2.93 -20.27 4.15
N THR A 104 2.16 -20.47 3.08
CA THR A 104 1.92 -21.79 2.48
C THR A 104 3.22 -22.44 1.99
N VAL A 105 4.15 -21.67 1.41
CA VAL A 105 5.49 -22.19 1.04
C VAL A 105 6.23 -22.74 2.26
N GLN A 106 6.23 -21.99 3.37
CA GLN A 106 6.90 -22.40 4.61
C GLN A 106 6.25 -23.64 5.24
N VAL A 107 4.92 -23.69 5.27
CA VAL A 107 4.16 -24.84 5.79
C VAL A 107 4.39 -26.09 4.93
N ASN A 108 4.36 -25.97 3.60
CA ASN A 108 4.65 -27.09 2.70
C ASN A 108 6.06 -27.64 2.94
N ALA A 109 7.06 -26.77 3.12
CA ALA A 109 8.42 -27.19 3.44
C ALA A 109 8.50 -27.95 4.78
N ALA A 110 7.84 -27.44 5.83
CA ALA A 110 7.81 -28.08 7.14
C ALA A 110 7.10 -29.46 7.14
N LEU A 111 6.09 -29.62 6.28
CA LEU A 111 5.34 -30.87 6.12
C LEU A 111 5.93 -31.79 5.04
N ALA A 112 7.08 -31.45 4.45
CA ALA A 112 7.70 -32.16 3.33
C ALA A 112 6.76 -32.36 2.11
N ILE A 113 5.83 -31.42 1.88
CA ILE A 113 4.96 -31.38 0.71
C ILE A 113 5.73 -30.77 -0.46
N SER A 114 6.05 -31.59 -1.46
CA SER A 114 6.74 -31.13 -2.67
C SER A 114 5.77 -30.42 -3.63
N SER A 115 5.71 -29.09 -3.55
CA SER A 115 4.93 -28.27 -4.48
C SER A 115 5.57 -26.91 -4.70
N SER A 116 5.91 -26.61 -5.96
CA SER A 116 6.38 -25.30 -6.39
C SER A 116 5.24 -24.33 -6.72
N ALA A 117 3.98 -24.80 -6.73
CA ALA A 117 2.84 -24.01 -7.17
C ALA A 117 2.66 -22.71 -6.35
N PRO A 118 2.67 -22.71 -5.00
CA PRO A 118 2.50 -21.48 -4.22
C PRO A 118 3.60 -20.46 -4.49
N LEU A 119 4.85 -20.91 -4.60
CA LEU A 119 5.99 -20.04 -4.90
C LEU A 119 5.90 -19.43 -6.30
N ASN A 120 5.52 -20.24 -7.30
CA ASN A 120 5.31 -19.75 -8.67
C ASN A 120 4.19 -18.72 -8.75
N ARG A 121 3.09 -18.90 -8.02
CA ARG A 121 2.00 -17.91 -7.94
C ARG A 121 2.44 -16.64 -7.21
N TYR A 122 3.21 -16.78 -6.13
CA TYR A 122 3.78 -15.64 -5.40
C TYR A 122 4.59 -14.72 -6.34
N TYR A 123 5.51 -15.30 -7.12
CA TYR A 123 6.30 -14.51 -8.06
C TYR A 123 5.47 -13.95 -9.22
N ALA A 124 4.51 -14.71 -9.76
CA ALA A 124 3.62 -14.21 -10.81
C ALA A 124 2.80 -13.00 -10.36
N ILE A 125 2.20 -13.07 -9.17
CA ILE A 125 1.41 -11.97 -8.59
C ILE A 125 2.30 -10.76 -8.29
N LYS A 126 3.50 -10.99 -7.74
CA LYS A 126 4.47 -9.92 -7.48
C LYS A 126 4.90 -9.22 -8.77
N GLU A 127 5.17 -9.97 -9.83
CA GLU A 127 5.53 -9.41 -11.14
C GLU A 127 4.38 -8.58 -11.73
N ALA A 128 3.14 -9.07 -11.67
CA ALA A 128 1.97 -8.33 -12.13
C ALA A 128 1.78 -7.02 -11.36
N LEU A 129 1.98 -7.03 -10.03
CA LEU A 129 1.97 -5.82 -9.20
C LEU A 129 3.04 -4.82 -9.63
N ILE A 130 4.28 -5.29 -9.83
CA ILE A 130 5.40 -4.44 -10.28
C ILE A 130 5.05 -3.78 -11.61
N HIS A 131 4.53 -4.55 -12.57
CA HIS A 131 4.12 -4.02 -13.88
C HIS A 131 2.94 -3.03 -13.77
N ALA A 132 1.99 -3.27 -12.87
CA ALA A 132 0.88 -2.37 -12.63
C ALA A 132 1.37 -1.04 -12.08
N VAL A 133 2.19 -1.05 -11.01
CA VAL A 133 2.75 0.18 -10.44
C VAL A 133 3.57 0.92 -11.50
N ARG A 134 4.43 0.23 -12.25
CA ARG A 134 5.25 0.84 -13.32
C ARG A 134 4.43 1.50 -14.43
N SER A 135 3.23 1.02 -14.74
CA SER A 135 2.41 1.58 -15.83
C SER A 135 1.76 2.92 -15.46
N VAL A 136 1.56 3.18 -14.17
CA VAL A 136 0.95 4.42 -13.65
C VAL A 136 1.95 5.34 -12.97
N HIS A 137 3.15 4.85 -12.65
CA HIS A 137 4.20 5.64 -12.02
C HIS A 137 4.64 6.81 -12.91
N ILE A 138 4.93 7.96 -12.30
CA ILE A 138 5.50 9.10 -13.02
C ILE A 138 6.85 8.70 -13.66
N PRO A 139 7.04 8.92 -14.97
CA PRO A 139 8.34 8.74 -15.59
C PRO A 139 9.36 9.72 -15.01
N TRP A 140 10.57 9.25 -14.68
CA TRP A 140 11.64 10.08 -14.09
C TRP A 140 11.85 11.41 -14.85
N LYS A 141 11.87 11.34 -16.19
CA LYS A 141 12.09 12.52 -17.06
C LYS A 141 11.02 13.61 -16.95
N LEU A 142 9.84 13.26 -16.44
CA LEU A 142 8.71 14.19 -16.28
C LEU A 142 8.60 14.74 -14.87
N LEU A 143 9.42 14.26 -13.92
CA LEU A 143 9.37 14.68 -12.52
C LEU A 143 10.26 15.91 -12.31
N PRO A 144 9.69 17.08 -11.96
CA PRO A 144 10.49 18.27 -11.71
C PRO A 144 11.36 18.11 -10.45
N THR A 145 12.64 18.49 -10.57
CA THR A 145 13.61 18.52 -9.46
C THR A 145 13.11 19.31 -8.25
N ALA A 146 12.33 20.38 -8.48
CA ALA A 146 11.74 21.19 -7.42
C ALA A 146 10.70 20.42 -6.59
N HIS A 147 9.95 19.50 -7.18
CA HIS A 147 9.00 18.66 -6.43
C HIS A 147 9.73 17.66 -5.54
N LEU A 148 10.79 17.03 -6.05
CA LEU A 148 11.65 16.17 -5.23
C LEU A 148 12.24 16.94 -4.04
N ALA A 149 12.71 18.17 -4.27
CA ALA A 149 13.31 18.99 -3.23
C ALA A 149 12.29 19.39 -2.15
N ALA A 150 11.07 19.75 -2.57
CA ALA A 150 9.98 20.08 -1.68
C ALA A 150 9.54 18.87 -0.84
N ILE A 151 9.37 17.70 -1.47
CA ILE A 151 9.05 16.45 -0.75
C ILE A 151 10.16 16.14 0.25
N ASN A 152 11.42 16.14 -0.18
CA ASN A 152 12.55 15.85 0.69
C ASN A 152 12.60 16.80 1.91
N ALA A 153 12.44 18.11 1.68
CA ALA A 153 12.40 19.11 2.76
C ALA A 153 11.28 18.84 3.76
N GLU A 154 10.06 18.56 3.29
CA GLU A 154 8.92 18.26 4.16
C GLU A 154 9.15 16.95 4.95
N LEU A 155 9.61 15.88 4.29
CA LEU A 155 9.88 14.60 4.94
C LEU A 155 10.87 14.75 6.11
N ARG A 156 11.89 15.58 5.96
CA ARG A 156 12.92 15.81 6.99
C ARG A 156 12.42 16.46 8.27
N THR A 157 11.23 17.04 8.25
CA THR A 157 10.63 17.64 9.45
C THR A 157 10.11 16.59 10.44
N TYR A 158 9.96 15.34 10.01
CA TYR A 158 9.44 14.24 10.82
C TYR A 158 10.57 13.31 11.27
N GLN A 159 10.46 12.73 12.46
CA GLN A 159 11.41 11.71 12.90
C GLN A 159 11.22 10.38 12.16
N ARG A 160 9.97 10.06 11.80
CA ARG A 160 9.56 8.80 11.19
C ARG A 160 8.51 9.05 10.12
N VAL A 161 8.74 8.53 8.93
CA VAL A 161 7.81 8.60 7.81
C VAL A 161 7.44 7.17 7.42
N PHE A 162 6.15 6.86 7.46
CA PHE A 162 5.60 5.59 7.03
C PHE A 162 4.96 5.79 5.66
N SER A 163 5.40 5.05 4.65
CA SER A 163 4.78 5.04 3.34
C SER A 163 4.07 3.71 3.13
N SER A 164 2.77 3.76 2.81
CA SER A 164 2.05 2.60 2.29
C SER A 164 2.15 2.48 0.77
N ASN A 165 2.82 3.41 0.09
CA ASN A 165 2.83 3.44 -1.37
C ASN A 165 3.89 2.49 -1.93
N TYR A 166 3.56 1.82 -3.04
CA TYR A 166 4.49 0.98 -3.79
C TYR A 166 5.44 1.76 -4.70
N ASP A 167 5.19 3.05 -4.91
CA ASP A 167 5.95 3.89 -5.82
C ASP A 167 7.35 4.26 -5.30
N LEU A 168 8.11 4.93 -6.15
CA LEU A 168 9.48 5.36 -5.89
C LEU A 168 9.58 6.84 -5.53
N LEU A 169 8.47 7.58 -5.43
CA LEU A 169 8.52 9.04 -5.31
C LEU A 169 9.22 9.49 -4.01
N CYS A 170 8.90 8.85 -2.88
CA CYS A 170 9.57 9.14 -1.61
C CYS A 170 11.05 8.73 -1.64
N HIS A 171 11.36 7.57 -2.22
CA HIS A 171 12.73 7.07 -2.35
C HIS A 171 13.59 8.02 -3.19
N TRP A 172 13.05 8.46 -4.33
CA TRP A 172 13.68 9.44 -5.21
C TRP A 172 13.91 10.78 -4.53
N ALA A 173 12.94 11.25 -3.74
CA ALA A 173 13.08 12.50 -3.00
C ALA A 173 14.22 12.38 -1.98
N VAL A 174 14.26 11.30 -1.19
CA VAL A 174 15.32 11.05 -0.20
C VAL A 174 16.70 11.01 -0.86
N ASN A 175 16.86 10.26 -1.96
CA ASN A 175 18.15 10.12 -2.64
C ASN A 175 18.67 11.41 -3.30
N GLN A 176 17.79 12.38 -3.60
CA GLN A 176 18.21 13.66 -4.15
C GLN A 176 19.06 14.46 -3.15
N ALA A 177 18.75 14.36 -1.86
CA ALA A 177 19.45 15.05 -0.78
C ALA A 177 19.37 14.20 0.50
N PRO A 178 20.22 13.16 0.64
CA PRO A 178 20.10 12.16 1.70
C PRO A 178 20.44 12.70 3.09
N HIS A 179 21.14 13.85 3.17
CA HIS A 179 21.48 14.48 4.43
C HIS A 179 20.24 14.77 5.29
N GLY A 180 20.28 14.28 6.54
CA GLY A 180 19.18 14.40 7.51
C GLY A 180 18.24 13.19 7.56
N PHE A 181 18.42 12.20 6.68
CA PHE A 181 17.78 10.89 6.78
C PHE A 181 18.70 9.88 7.47
N ALA A 182 18.11 8.90 8.14
CA ALA A 182 18.85 7.83 8.78
C ALA A 182 19.41 6.85 7.72
N GLU A 183 20.70 6.58 7.80
CA GLU A 183 21.38 5.55 7.00
C GLU A 183 21.09 4.18 7.63
N LEU A 184 20.15 3.45 7.05
CA LEU A 184 19.70 2.14 7.54
C LEU A 184 20.32 0.95 6.79
N PHE A 185 21.00 1.23 5.68
CA PHE A 185 21.64 0.23 4.84
C PHE A 185 23.15 0.49 4.81
N ASP A 186 23.96 -0.57 4.83
CA ASP A 186 25.42 -0.47 4.72
C ASP A 186 25.88 -0.15 3.29
N GLU A 187 27.20 -0.12 3.07
CA GLU A 187 27.81 0.20 1.77
C GLU A 187 27.46 -0.82 0.70
N GLU A 188 27.22 -2.08 1.10
CA GLU A 188 26.75 -3.17 0.24
C GLU A 188 25.22 -3.12 -0.02
N GLY A 189 24.52 -2.26 0.71
CA GLY A 189 23.08 -2.01 0.65
C GLY A 189 22.26 -2.97 1.52
N ASP A 190 22.87 -3.74 2.41
CA ASP A 190 22.19 -4.68 3.29
C ASP A 190 21.66 -4.00 4.57
N PHE A 191 20.49 -4.45 5.03
CA PHE A 191 19.87 -3.96 6.25
C PHE A 191 20.29 -4.81 7.46
N ASP A 192 20.94 -4.17 8.44
CA ASP A 192 21.29 -4.77 9.72
C ASP A 192 20.28 -4.37 10.81
N VAL A 193 19.52 -5.36 11.29
CA VAL A 193 18.52 -5.17 12.36
C VAL A 193 19.15 -4.68 13.67
N SER A 194 20.43 -5.00 13.93
CA SER A 194 21.14 -4.54 15.12
C SER A 194 21.47 -3.04 15.07
N ARG A 195 21.47 -2.45 13.86
CA ARG A 195 21.75 -1.04 13.58
C ARG A 195 20.51 -0.25 13.16
N ALA A 196 19.31 -0.72 13.54
CA ALA A 196 18.04 -0.07 13.20
C ALA A 196 17.83 1.31 13.88
N GLN A 197 18.79 1.78 14.69
CA GLN A 197 18.77 3.09 15.32
C GLN A 197 19.86 3.99 14.73
N GLY A 198 19.48 5.21 14.35
CA GLY A 198 20.38 6.22 13.80
C GLY A 198 19.77 7.61 13.93
N ALA A 199 20.62 8.63 13.82
CA ALA A 199 20.19 10.02 13.78
C ALA A 199 19.50 10.32 12.43
N GLY A 200 18.53 11.25 12.44
CA GLY A 200 17.81 11.67 11.26
C GLY A 200 16.45 11.00 11.05
N THR A 201 15.81 11.39 9.95
CA THR A 201 14.47 10.95 9.54
C THR A 201 14.50 9.51 9.05
N ARG A 202 13.63 8.65 9.59
CA ARG A 202 13.54 7.25 9.17
C ARG A 202 12.38 7.03 8.19
N MET A 203 12.68 6.36 7.09
CA MET A 203 11.68 5.95 6.09
C MET A 203 11.28 4.49 6.32
N HIS A 204 9.97 4.24 6.43
CA HIS A 204 9.39 2.91 6.63
C HIS A 204 8.42 2.60 5.48
N TYR A 205 8.74 1.60 4.67
CA TYR A 205 7.89 1.19 3.54
C TYR A 205 7.04 -0.03 3.94
N LEU A 206 5.80 0.23 4.37
CA LEU A 206 4.94 -0.75 5.06
C LEU A 206 4.58 -1.97 4.20
N HIS A 207 4.45 -1.77 2.89
CA HIS A 207 4.15 -2.84 1.94
C HIS A 207 5.39 -3.29 1.14
N GLY A 208 6.57 -2.87 1.59
CA GLY A 208 7.81 -2.93 0.81
C GLY A 208 7.91 -1.76 -0.17
N GLY A 209 8.97 -1.76 -0.98
CA GLY A 209 9.21 -0.75 -2.00
C GLY A 209 9.91 -1.37 -3.20
N LEU A 210 9.70 -0.82 -4.40
CA LEU A 210 10.34 -1.32 -5.62
C LEU A 210 11.89 -1.22 -5.60
N HIS A 211 12.43 -0.40 -4.71
CA HIS A 211 13.86 -0.24 -4.43
C HIS A 211 14.37 -1.20 -3.34
N LEU A 212 13.51 -2.04 -2.76
CA LEU A 212 13.87 -3.01 -1.72
C LEU A 212 13.77 -4.44 -2.26
N LEU A 213 14.78 -5.24 -1.95
CA LEU A 213 14.89 -6.65 -2.28
C LEU A 213 14.87 -7.46 -1.00
N ARG A 214 14.16 -8.59 -1.00
CA ARG A 214 14.24 -9.55 0.09
C ARG A 214 15.10 -10.72 -0.35
N THR A 215 16.13 -11.04 0.43
CA THR A 215 17.04 -12.15 0.15
C THR A 215 16.37 -13.48 0.52
N GLN A 216 16.95 -14.59 0.05
CA GLN A 216 16.46 -15.93 0.38
C GLN A 216 16.57 -16.25 1.88
N HIS A 217 17.49 -15.59 2.59
CA HIS A 217 17.67 -15.72 4.04
C HIS A 217 16.74 -14.80 4.84
N GLY A 218 15.84 -14.07 4.17
CA GLY A 218 14.84 -13.21 4.79
C GLY A 218 15.33 -11.81 5.15
N THR A 219 16.61 -11.49 4.92
CA THR A 219 17.17 -10.13 5.06
C THR A 219 16.67 -9.21 3.95
N THR A 220 16.78 -7.89 4.18
CA THR A 220 16.35 -6.87 3.21
C THR A 220 17.58 -6.14 2.69
N ARG A 221 17.63 -5.91 1.38
CA ARG A 221 18.69 -5.19 0.69
C ARG A 221 18.11 -4.05 -0.14
N GLN A 222 18.73 -2.88 -0.12
CA GLN A 222 18.40 -1.80 -1.03
C GLN A 222 19.02 -2.06 -2.41
N ARG A 223 18.22 -1.86 -3.46
CA ARG A 223 18.69 -1.93 -4.83
C ARG A 223 19.51 -0.66 -5.14
N ALA A 224 20.75 -0.87 -5.58
CA ALA A 224 21.61 0.18 -6.13
C ALA A 224 20.99 0.84 -7.37
#